data_AF-A0A7K1ELP9-F1
#
_entry.id   AF-A0A7K1ELP9-F1
#
_cell.length_a   1.000
_cell.length_b   1.000
_cell.length_c   1.000
_cell.angle_alpha   90.00
_cell.angle_beta   90.00
_cell.angle_gamma   90.00
#
_symmetry.space_group_name_H-M   'P 1'
#
loop_
_entity.id
_entity.type
_entity.pdbx_description
1 polymer ?
#
loop_
_entity_poly.entity_id
_entity_poly.type
_entity_poly.pdbx_seq_one_letter_code
_entity_poly.pdbx_strand_id
1 'polypeptide(L)'
;MFSDWHVFLAKERLEPYFIALHTFLERERSSHSVLPPEEDVFAAFDACPLDITKVIIVGQDPYHGQGQAHGLAFSVNAGIPIPPSLRNI
;
A
#
# COMPACT_ATOMS: atom_id res chain seq x y z
N MET A 1 -9.83 21.56 2.20
CA MET A 1 -9.99 20.46 1.23
C MET A 1 -8.59 19.95 0.93
N PHE A 2 -8.32 18.66 1.13
CA PHE A 2 -7.00 18.11 0.79
C PHE A 2 -6.90 18.09 -0.74
N SER A 3 -5.87 18.70 -1.30
CA SER A 3 -5.56 18.64 -2.74
C SER A 3 -4.48 17.60 -3.05
N ASP A 4 -3.92 16.96 -2.02
CA ASP A 4 -2.77 16.07 -2.10
C ASP A 4 -2.94 14.98 -1.02
N TRP A 5 -2.69 13.73 -1.41
CA TRP A 5 -2.71 12.58 -0.51
C TRP A 5 -1.71 12.73 0.64
N HIS A 6 -0.56 13.36 0.40
CA HIS A 6 0.48 13.55 1.42
C HIS A 6 -0.01 14.41 2.58
N VAL A 7 -0.78 15.47 2.31
CA VAL A 7 -1.33 16.34 3.36
C VAL A 7 -2.37 15.60 4.18
N PHE A 8 -3.22 14.81 3.53
CA PHE A 8 -4.19 13.96 4.21
C PHE A 8 -3.50 12.93 5.10
N LEU A 9 -2.57 12.15 4.55
CA LEU A 9 -1.82 11.12 5.27
C LEU A 9 -0.98 11.69 6.40
N ALA A 10 -0.34 12.85 6.21
CA ALA A 10 0.42 13.51 7.27
C ALA A 10 -0.45 13.86 8.48
N LYS A 11 -1.71 14.24 8.25
CA LYS A 11 -2.67 14.47 9.32
C LYS A 11 -3.08 13.15 10.00
N GLU A 12 -3.47 12.15 9.22
CA GLU A 12 -3.88 10.84 9.79
C GLU A 12 -2.75 10.17 10.58
N ARG A 13 -1.48 10.37 10.19
CA ARG A 13 -0.30 9.87 10.92
C ARG A 13 -0.16 10.43 12.34
N LEU A 14 -0.77 11.58 12.63
CA LEU A 14 -0.75 12.18 13.96
C LEU A 14 -1.87 11.65 14.86
N GLU A 15 -2.85 10.95 14.30
CA GLU A 15 -3.98 10.43 15.06
C GLU A 15 -3.55 9.23 15.92
N PRO A 16 -4.07 9.10 17.16
CA PRO A 16 -3.63 8.05 18.09
C PRO A 16 -3.78 6.62 17.53
N TYR A 17 -4.80 6.38 16.71
CA TYR A 17 -5.05 5.06 16.11
C TYR A 17 -3.96 4.70 15.09
N PHE A 18 -3.47 5.68 14.33
CA PHE A 18 -2.46 5.46 13.31
C PHE A 18 -1.09 5.22 13.96
N ILE A 19 -0.76 6.00 15.00
CA ILE A 19 0.46 5.81 15.79
C ILE A 19 0.48 4.39 16.39
N ALA A 20 -0.64 3.94 16.97
CA ALA A 20 -0.77 2.59 17.51
C ALA A 20 -0.59 1.51 16.42
N LEU A 21 -1.18 1.71 15.24
CA LEU A 21 -1.02 0.79 14.10
C LEU A 21 0.44 0.74 13.61
N HIS A 22 1.10 1.90 13.50
CA HIS A 22 2.50 1.98 13.09
C HIS A 22 3.40 1.22 14.06
N THR A 23 3.27 1.47 15.36
CA THR A 23 4.04 0.76 16.39
C THR A 23 3.78 -0.75 16.38
N PHE A 24 2.54 -1.18 16.11
CA PHE A 24 2.24 -2.59 15.91
C PHE A 24 2.97 -3.17 14.68
N LEU A 25 2.91 -2.48 13.54
CA LEU A 25 3.57 -2.94 12.30
C LEU A 25 5.09 -2.97 12.42
N GLU A 26 5.73 -2.01 13.10
CA GLU A 26 7.18 -2.04 13.36
C GLU A 26 7.58 -3.29 14.15
N ARG A 27 6.79 -3.67 15.16
CA ARG A 27 7.01 -4.89 15.93
C ARG A 27 6.85 -6.13 15.06
N GLU A 28 5.79 -6.20 14.26
CA GLU A 28 5.57 -7.31 13.34
C GLU A 28 6.70 -7.44 12.32
N ARG A 29 7.18 -6.34 11.74
CA ARG A 29 8.31 -6.32 10.79
C ARG A 29 9.62 -6.81 11.42
N SER A 30 9.80 -6.66 12.73
CA SER A 30 10.99 -7.16 13.45
C SER A 30 11.02 -8.68 13.60
N SER A 31 9.85 -9.34 13.53
CA SER A 31 9.67 -10.75 13.86
C SER A 31 9.12 -11.59 12.70
N HIS A 32 8.48 -10.97 11.72
CA HIS A 32 7.80 -11.61 10.61
C HIS A 32 8.13 -10.94 9.27
N SER A 33 7.99 -11.69 8.18
CA SER A 33 8.04 -11.14 6.82
C SER A 33 6.70 -10.47 6.51
N VAL A 34 6.61 -9.16 6.78
CA VAL A 34 5.44 -8.34 6.47
C VAL A 34 5.61 -7.73 5.08
N LEU A 35 4.61 -7.93 4.22
CA LEU A 35 4.57 -7.40 2.85
C LEU A 35 3.50 -6.30 2.72
N PRO A 36 3.69 -5.33 1.82
CA PRO A 36 4.93 -5.07 1.06
C PRO A 36 6.06 -4.52 1.96
N PRO A 37 7.28 -4.32 1.41
CA PRO A 37 8.30 -3.49 2.05
C PRO A 37 7.73 -2.16 2.54
N GLU A 38 8.30 -1.60 3.60
CA GLU A 38 7.73 -0.42 4.27
C GLU A 38 7.67 0.80 3.34
N GLU A 39 8.71 0.96 2.53
CA GLU A 39 8.83 1.98 1.49
C GLU A 39 7.71 1.93 0.44
N ASP A 40 7.14 0.74 0.20
CA ASP A 40 6.14 0.52 -0.84
C ASP A 40 4.70 0.64 -0.30
N VAL A 41 4.49 0.72 1.02
CA VAL A 41 3.14 0.70 1.62
C VAL A 41 2.22 1.79 1.07
N PHE A 42 2.77 2.95 0.72
CA PHE A 42 2.02 4.09 0.22
C PHE A 42 2.21 4.36 -1.28
N ALA A 43 2.83 3.44 -2.03
CA ALA A 43 3.18 3.63 -3.44
C ALA A 43 1.99 4.02 -4.33
N ALA A 44 0.78 3.55 -4.03
CA ALA A 44 -0.43 3.94 -4.76
C ALA A 44 -0.73 5.44 -4.70
N PHE A 45 -0.47 6.07 -3.56
CA PHE A 45 -0.70 7.51 -3.37
C PHE A 45 0.38 8.35 -4.04
N ASP A 46 1.61 7.84 -4.08
CA ASP A 46 2.74 8.47 -4.77
C ASP A 46 2.57 8.40 -6.30
N ALA A 47 2.10 7.24 -6.80
CA ALA A 47 1.89 7.01 -8.21
C ALA A 47 0.70 7.80 -8.79
N CYS A 48 -0.30 8.13 -7.98
CA CYS A 48 -1.49 8.85 -8.43
C CYS A 48 -1.91 9.94 -7.41
N PRO A 49 -1.42 11.18 -7.58
CA PRO A 49 -1.88 12.33 -6.80
C PRO A 49 -3.40 12.52 -6.85
N LEU A 50 -3.95 13.06 -5.76
CA LEU A 50 -5.40 13.18 -5.54
C LEU A 50 -6.10 14.04 -6.61
N ASP A 51 -5.46 15.11 -7.07
CA ASP A 51 -5.99 16.07 -8.04
C ASP A 51 -6.15 15.48 -9.46
N ILE A 52 -5.35 14.48 -9.82
CA ILE A 52 -5.44 13.78 -11.10
C ILE A 52 -6.15 12.42 -11.00
N THR A 53 -6.51 11.98 -9.80
CA THR A 53 -7.18 10.70 -9.57
C THR A 53 -8.58 10.72 -10.19
N LYS A 54 -8.87 9.74 -11.05
CA LYS A 54 -10.19 9.60 -11.72
C LYS A 54 -10.92 8.31 -11.37
N VAL A 55 -10.17 7.25 -11.08
CA VAL A 55 -10.69 5.91 -10.81
C VAL A 55 -9.94 5.35 -9.63
N ILE A 56 -10.65 4.71 -8.70
CA ILE A 56 -10.08 4.01 -7.55
C ILE A 56 -10.42 2.54 -7.70
N ILE A 57 -9.41 1.68 -7.74
CA ILE A 57 -9.55 0.23 -7.71
C ILE A 57 -9.17 -0.24 -6.31
N VAL A 58 -10.14 -0.78 -5.58
CA VAL A 58 -9.96 -1.23 -4.20
C VAL A 58 -9.73 -2.74 -4.20
N GLY A 59 -8.54 -3.16 -3.78
CA GLY A 59 -8.22 -4.55 -3.45
C GLY A 59 -8.57 -4.90 -2.00
N GLN A 60 -8.34 -6.15 -1.59
CA GLN A 60 -8.57 -6.60 -0.21
C GLN A 60 -7.33 -6.36 0.66
N ASP A 61 -6.24 -7.06 0.36
CA ASP A 61 -4.96 -7.02 1.05
C ASP A 61 -3.81 -7.30 0.06
N PRO A 62 -2.55 -6.96 0.40
CA PRO A 62 -1.42 -7.22 -0.48
C PRO A 62 -1.21 -8.72 -0.75
N TYR A 63 -0.66 -9.05 -1.91
CA TYR A 63 -0.20 -10.42 -2.15
C TYR A 63 0.82 -10.88 -1.10
N HIS A 64 0.66 -12.10 -0.60
CA HIS A 64 1.48 -12.67 0.48
C HIS A 64 2.75 -13.40 -0.02
N GLY A 65 2.95 -13.55 -1.33
CA GLY A 65 4.16 -14.14 -1.89
C GLY A 65 5.30 -13.13 -1.95
N GLN A 66 6.52 -13.57 -1.62
CA GLN A 66 7.70 -12.70 -1.68
C GLN A 66 7.86 -12.07 -3.08
N GLY A 67 8.08 -10.75 -3.11
CA GLY A 67 8.25 -9.97 -4.34
C GLY A 67 6.97 -9.72 -5.14
N GLN A 68 5.80 -10.22 -4.70
CA GLN A 68 4.53 -10.00 -5.42
C GLN A 68 3.92 -8.63 -5.10
N ALA A 69 3.83 -8.29 -3.82
CA ALA A 69 3.27 -7.01 -3.38
C ALA A 69 4.32 -5.89 -3.44
N HIS A 70 3.92 -4.76 -4.05
CA HIS A 70 4.73 -3.54 -4.20
C HIS A 70 3.89 -2.26 -4.02
N GLY A 71 2.82 -2.34 -3.23
CA GLY A 71 2.00 -1.18 -2.89
C GLY A 71 0.87 -0.81 -3.84
N LEU A 72 0.70 -1.53 -4.96
CA LEU A 72 -0.41 -1.35 -5.90
C LEU A 72 -1.36 -2.56 -5.91
N ALA A 73 -2.67 -2.32 -5.80
CA ALA A 73 -3.68 -3.37 -5.82
C ALA A 73 -3.65 -4.16 -7.14
N PHE A 74 -3.76 -5.50 -7.05
CA PHE A 74 -3.71 -6.47 -8.17
C PHE A 74 -2.41 -6.52 -8.97
N SER A 75 -1.53 -5.53 -8.88
CA SER A 75 -0.30 -5.47 -9.67
C SER A 75 0.81 -6.34 -9.08
N VAL A 76 1.72 -6.80 -9.94
CA VAL A 76 3.00 -7.42 -9.56
C VAL A 76 4.15 -6.80 -10.35
N ASN A 77 5.38 -6.90 -9.84
CA ASN A 77 6.58 -6.44 -10.54
C ASN A 77 6.88 -7.26 -11.80
N ALA A 78 7.61 -6.66 -12.75
CA ALA A 78 8.05 -7.35 -13.96
C ALA A 78 8.87 -8.60 -13.62
N GLY A 79 8.62 -9.70 -14.32
CA GLY A 79 9.26 -11.00 -14.06
C GLY A 79 8.56 -11.86 -13.02
N ILE A 80 7.60 -11.32 -12.27
CA ILE A 80 6.76 -12.11 -11.36
C ILE A 80 5.61 -12.77 -12.13
N PRO A 81 5.34 -14.08 -11.92
CA PRO A 81 4.20 -14.74 -12.54
C PRO A 81 2.88 -14.02 -12.22
N ILE A 82 2.07 -13.75 -13.25
CA ILE A 82 0.77 -13.07 -13.13
C ILE A 82 -0.15 -13.90 -12.22
N PRO A 83 -0.61 -13.36 -11.08
CA PRO A 83 -1.51 -14.06 -10.16
C PRO A 83 -2.89 -14.35 -10.79
N PRO A 84 -3.61 -15.38 -10.32
CA PRO A 84 -4.92 -15.74 -10.87
C PRO A 84 -5.93 -14.58 -10.88
N SER A 85 -5.93 -13.74 -9.84
CA SER A 85 -6.82 -12.57 -9.80
C SER A 85 -6.50 -11.55 -10.88
N LEU A 86 -5.22 -11.24 -11.12
CA LEU A 86 -4.81 -10.31 -12.19
C LEU A 86 -5.07 -10.89 -13.58
N ARG A 87 -5.00 -12.21 -13.78
CA ARG A 87 -5.32 -12.85 -15.07
C ARG A 87 -6.79 -12.72 -15.47
N ASN A 88 -7.68 -12.54 -14.49
CA ASN A 88 -9.12 -12.49 -14.72
C ASN A 88 -9.65 -11.06 -14.94
N ILE A 89 -8.79 -10.05 -14.85
CA ILE A 89 -9.11 -8.62 -15.09
C ILE A 89 -8.76 -8.29 -16.54
#